data_AF-A0AAW2PQB1-F1
#
_entry.id   AF-A0AAW2PQB1-F1
#
_cell.length_a   1.000
_cell.length_b   1.000
_cell.length_c   1.000
_cell.angle_alpha   90.00
_cell.angle_beta   90.00
_cell.angle_gamma   90.00
#
_symmetry.space_group_name_H-M   'P 1'
#
loop_
_entity.id
_entity.type
_entity.pdbx_description
1 polymer ?
#
loop_
_entity_poly.entity_id
_entity_poly.type
_entity_poly.pdbx_seq_one_letter_code
_entity_poly.pdbx_strand_id
1 'polypeptide(L)'
;MGIKETPAPTMVACHTMPYPYAVFYCHYQESKSRVFRVSLTGENGDKVEAIAVCHMDTSQWSRNHVSFQVLGAEPGSSPICHFFPADNFVCVPSAASMQE
;
A
#
# COMPACT_ATOMS: atom_id res chain seq x y z
N MET A 1 13.48 10.63 7.59
CA MET A 1 12.62 9.63 6.91
C MET A 1 13.50 8.50 6.42
N GLY A 2 13.26 7.27 6.88
CA GLY A 2 13.93 6.07 6.37
C GLY A 2 12.95 5.27 5.51
N ILE A 3 13.37 4.78 4.35
CA ILE A 3 12.52 3.98 3.46
C ILE A 3 13.25 2.66 3.18
N LYS A 4 12.56 1.55 3.42
CA LYS A 4 13.06 0.20 3.12
C LYS A 4 12.00 -0.56 2.32
N GLU A 5 12.36 -1.02 1.13
CA GLU A 5 11.51 -1.90 0.35
C GLU A 5 11.44 -3.29 1.01
N THR A 6 10.24 -3.85 1.09
CA THR A 6 9.99 -5.24 1.45
C THR A 6 9.72 -6.02 0.16
N PRO A 7 10.59 -6.96 -0.23
CA PRO A 7 10.34 -7.81 -1.39
C PRO A 7 9.04 -8.58 -1.23
N ALA A 8 8.04 -8.26 -2.04
CA ALA A 8 6.71 -8.86 -2.01
C ALA A 8 6.11 -8.87 -3.43
N PRO A 9 6.34 -9.93 -4.23
CA PRO A 9 5.83 -10.03 -5.59
C PRO A 9 4.30 -10.14 -5.60
N THR A 10 3.73 -10.65 -4.52
CA THR A 10 2.30 -10.68 -4.23
C THR A 10 2.07 -10.10 -2.83
N MET A 11 0.92 -9.46 -2.64
CA MET A 11 0.50 -8.93 -1.34
C MET A 11 -1.02 -8.83 -1.27
N VAL A 12 -1.56 -8.92 -0.05
CA VAL A 12 -2.96 -8.67 0.25
C VAL A 12 -3.03 -7.44 1.15
N ALA A 13 -3.68 -6.39 0.67
CA ALA A 13 -3.95 -5.20 1.44
C ALA A 13 -5.29 -5.37 2.17
N CYS A 14 -5.34 -5.02 3.46
CA CYS A 14 -6.55 -5.08 4.27
C CYS A 14 -6.83 -3.71 4.89
N HIS A 15 -8.04 -3.20 4.64
CA HIS A 15 -8.49 -1.88 5.07
C HIS A 15 -9.59 -1.99 6.11
N THR A 16 -9.52 -1.17 7.16
CA THR A 16 -10.58 -1.09 8.16
C THR A 16 -11.85 -0.52 7.56
N MET A 17 -12.98 -1.15 7.86
CA MET A 17 -14.29 -0.65 7.47
C MET A 17 -14.90 0.18 8.61
N PRO A 18 -15.66 1.25 8.31
CA PRO A 18 -16.35 2.05 9.32
C PRO A 18 -17.53 1.28 9.91
N TYR A 19 -17.25 0.28 10.74
CA TYR A 19 -18.21 -0.63 11.34
C TYR A 19 -17.92 -0.80 12.84
N PRO A 20 -18.93 -1.02 13.71
CA PRO A 20 -18.72 -1.12 15.16
C PRO A 20 -17.84 -2.29 15.61
N TYR A 21 -17.60 -3.26 14.73
CA TYR A 21 -16.77 -4.43 14.97
C TYR A 21 -15.56 -4.42 14.03
N ALA A 22 -14.51 -5.16 14.39
CA ALA A 22 -13.31 -5.31 13.58
C ALA A 22 -13.62 -6.06 12.27
N VAL A 23 -13.94 -5.30 11.22
CA VAL A 23 -14.19 -5.80 9.86
C VAL A 23 -13.18 -5.16 8.92
N PHE A 24 -12.48 -6.01 8.17
CA PHE A 24 -11.47 -5.59 7.20
C PHE A 24 -11.92 -5.94 5.79
N TYR A 25 -11.91 -4.97 4.89
CA TYR A 25 -11.99 -5.20 3.46
C TYR A 25 -10.60 -5.51 2.93
N CYS A 26 -10.37 -6.76 2.55
CA CYS A 26 -9.10 -7.21 1.99
C CYS A 26 -9.18 -7.38 0.48
N HIS A 27 -8.15 -6.96 -0.22
CA HIS A 27 -8.02 -7.09 -1.67
C HIS A 27 -6.58 -7.35 -2.07
N TYR A 28 -6.41 -8.00 -3.22
CA TYR A 28 -5.12 -8.14 -3.88
C TYR A 28 -5.23 -7.54 -5.27
N GLN A 29 -4.11 -7.07 -5.80
CA GLN A 29 -4.05 -6.57 -7.15
C GLN A 29 -3.04 -7.41 -7.94
N GLU A 30 -3.46 -7.91 -9.10
CA GLU A 30 -2.60 -8.71 -9.97
C GLU A 30 -1.43 -7.91 -10.54
N SER A 31 -1.61 -6.60 -10.71
CA SER A 31 -0.56 -5.74 -11.24
C SER A 31 0.54 -5.50 -10.20
N LYS A 32 1.77 -5.31 -10.69
CA LYS A 32 2.97 -5.20 -9.87
C LYS A 32 2.81 -4.09 -8.83
N SER A 33 2.89 -4.46 -7.56
CA SER A 33 2.90 -3.52 -6.44
C SER A 33 4.22 -3.65 -5.68
N ARG A 34 4.65 -2.58 -5.02
CA ARG A 34 5.82 -2.56 -4.14
C ARG A 34 5.39 -2.11 -2.75
N VAL A 35 5.92 -2.77 -1.73
CA VAL A 35 5.62 -2.49 -0.33
C VAL A 35 6.85 -1.90 0.32
N PHE A 36 6.67 -0.83 1.08
CA PHE A 36 7.74 -0.12 1.77
C PHE A 36 7.42 0.01 3.24
N ARG A 37 8.43 -0.25 4.07
CA ARG A 37 8.43 0.17 5.47
C ARG A 37 9.09 1.55 5.54
N VAL A 38 8.39 2.49 6.16
CA VAL A 38 8.79 3.90 6.22
C VAL A 38 8.90 4.34 7.67
N SER A 39 10.12 4.68 8.10
CA SER A 39 10.38 5.28 9.40
C SER A 39 10.14 6.78 9.32
N LEU A 40 9.15 7.27 10.06
CA LEU A 40 8.79 8.68 10.17
C LEU A 40 9.13 9.20 11.56
N THR A 41 9.48 10.48 11.64
CA THR A 41 9.74 11.18 12.92
C THR A 41 8.82 12.38 13.01
N GLY A 42 8.02 12.44 14.07
CA GLY A 42 7.15 13.57 14.38
C GLY A 42 7.95 14.77 14.88
N GLU A 43 7.34 15.95 14.86
CA GLU A 43 7.97 17.18 15.38
C GLU A 43 8.28 17.08 16.88
N ASN A 44 7.53 16.25 17.60
CA ASN A 44 7.75 15.94 19.01
C ASN A 44 8.89 14.93 19.25
N GLY A 45 9.56 14.46 18.21
CA GLY A 45 10.64 13.47 18.28
C GLY A 45 10.19 12.01 18.28
N ASP A 46 8.88 11.74 18.32
CA ASP A 46 8.36 10.38 18.28
C ASP A 46 8.67 9.72 16.94
N LYS A 47 8.94 8.42 16.97
CA LYS A 47 9.21 7.63 15.77
C LYS A 47 8.09 6.63 15.54
N VAL A 48 7.60 6.58 14.31
CA VAL A 48 6.58 5.60 13.88
C VAL A 48 7.06 4.87 12.63
N GLU A 49 6.69 3.59 12.54
CA GLU A 49 6.90 2.79 11.35
C GLU A 49 5.57 2.73 10.59
N ALA A 50 5.53 3.34 9.42
CA ALA A 50 4.39 3.32 8.52
C ALA A 50 4.61 2.32 7.38
N ILE A 51 3.51 1.86 6.79
CA ILE A 51 3.54 1.07 5.56
C ILE A 51 3.14 1.99 4.41
N ALA A 52 3.90 1.96 3.33
CA ALA A 52 3.51 2.57 2.07
C ALA A 52 3.45 1.49 0.98
N VAL A 53 2.48 1.63 0.08
CA VAL A 53 2.36 0.79 -1.10
C VAL A 53 2.43 1.67 -2.33
N CYS A 54 3.14 1.21 -3.35
CA CYS A 54 3.09 1.76 -4.69
C CYS A 54 2.53 0.73 -5.65
N HIS A 55 1.46 1.09 -6.35
CA HIS A 55 0.94 0.35 -7.49
C HIS A 55 1.70 0.79 -8.73
N MET A 56 2.55 -0.10 -9.28
CA MET A 56 3.48 0.24 -10.36
C MET A 56 2.81 0.24 -11.73
N ASP A 57 1.68 -0.45 -11.86
CA ASP A 57 0.86 -0.47 -13.06
C ASP A 57 -0.61 -0.25 -12.69
N THR A 58 -1.12 0.90 -13.11
CA THR A 58 -2.49 1.35 -12.89
C THR A 58 -3.28 1.42 -14.20
N SER A 59 -2.78 0.82 -15.29
CA SER A 59 -3.43 0.85 -16.61
C SER A 59 -4.84 0.27 -16.61
N GLN A 60 -5.10 -0.70 -15.73
CA GLN A 60 -6.39 -1.36 -15.56
C GLN A 60 -7.32 -0.65 -14.56
N TRP A 61 -6.86 0.42 -13.90
CA TRP A 61 -7.71 1.17 -12.98
C TRP A 61 -8.75 1.98 -13.74
N SER A 62 -9.93 2.13 -13.13
CA SER A 62 -10.96 3.02 -13.66
C SER A 62 -10.40 4.43 -13.82
N ARG A 63 -10.64 5.08 -14.97
CA ARG A 63 -10.29 6.50 -15.18
C ARG A 63 -10.86 7.42 -14.11
N ASN A 64 -11.99 7.04 -13.51
CA ASN A 64 -12.64 7.81 -12.44
C ASN A 64 -12.09 7.48 -11.04
N HIS A 65 -11.04 6.66 -10.92
CA HIS A 65 -10.44 6.34 -9.63
C HIS A 65 -9.91 7.61 -8.95
N VAL A 66 -10.18 7.76 -7.65
CA VAL A 66 -9.93 9.00 -6.91
C VAL A 66 -8.47 9.45 -6.96
N SER A 67 -7.52 8.51 -7.05
CA SER A 67 -6.10 8.83 -7.18
C SER A 67 -5.78 9.68 -8.41
N PHE A 68 -6.45 9.44 -9.54
CA PHE A 68 -6.23 10.19 -10.78
C PHE A 68 -6.74 11.62 -10.67
N GLN A 69 -7.84 11.83 -9.95
CA GLN A 69 -8.37 13.16 -9.67
C GLN A 69 -7.46 13.97 -8.74
N VAL A 70 -6.95 13.34 -7.67
CA VAL A 70 -6.09 14.00 -6.68
C VAL A 70 -4.70 14.31 -7.25
N LEU A 71 -4.14 13.42 -8.07
CA LEU A 71 -2.77 13.53 -8.56
C LEU A 71 -2.67 14.13 -9.97
N GLY A 72 -3.79 14.34 -10.67
CA GLY A 72 -3.79 14.81 -12.06
C GLY A 72 -3.08 13.85 -13.01
N ALA A 73 -3.23 12.54 -12.77
CA ALA A 73 -2.59 11.47 -13.53
C ALA A 73 -3.63 10.65 -14.31
N GLU A 74 -3.19 9.91 -15.31
CA GLU A 74 -4.04 9.02 -16.12
C GLU A 74 -3.72 7.55 -15.82
N PRO A 75 -4.64 6.60 -16.08
CA PRO A 75 -4.35 5.19 -15.94
C PRO A 75 -3.09 4.78 -16.71
N GLY A 76 -2.13 4.16 -16.01
CA GLY A 76 -0.89 3.65 -16.59
C GLY A 76 0.17 4.71 -16.90
N SER A 77 -0.08 6.01 -16.67
CA SER A 77 0.94 7.04 -16.92
C SER A 77 2.05 7.06 -15.88
N SER A 78 1.74 6.67 -14.64
CA SER A 78 2.66 6.72 -13.50
C SER A 78 2.25 5.74 -12.40
N PRO A 79 3.21 5.30 -11.57
CA PRO A 79 2.90 4.60 -10.33
C PRO A 79 2.10 5.47 -9.37
N ILE A 80 1.16 4.86 -8.66
CA ILE A 80 0.39 5.52 -7.61
C ILE A 80 0.80 4.96 -6.26
N CYS A 81 1.32 5.82 -5.39
CA CYS A 81 1.77 5.45 -4.06
C CYS A 81 0.89 6.07 -2.98
N HIS A 82 0.68 5.36 -1.88
CA HIS A 82 -0.02 5.88 -0.71
C HIS A 82 0.46 5.23 0.58
N PHE A 83 0.30 5.95 1.69
CA PHE A 83 0.48 5.42 3.03
C PHE A 83 -0.78 4.66 3.48
N PHE A 84 -0.57 3.63 4.29
CA PHE A 84 -1.65 2.93 4.99
C PHE A 84 -1.95 3.65 6.30
N PRO A 85 -3.24 3.83 6.65
CA PRO A 85 -3.62 4.22 8.01
C PRO A 85 -3.11 3.20 9.04
N ALA A 86 -2.91 3.64 10.28
CA ALA A 86 -2.24 2.84 11.32
C ALA A 86 -2.99 1.55 11.71
N ASP A 87 -4.30 1.52 11.50
CA ASP A 87 -5.19 0.38 11.76
C ASP A 87 -5.35 -0.56 10.56
N ASN A 88 -4.70 -0.25 9.44
CA ASN A 88 -4.70 -1.06 8.21
C ASN A 88 -3.41 -1.89 8.15
N PHE A 89 -3.41 -3.00 7.40
CA PHE A 89 -2.24 -3.86 7.28
C PHE A 89 -2.09 -4.48 5.89
N VAL A 90 -0.86 -4.92 5.59
CA VAL A 90 -0.52 -5.63 4.36
C VAL A 90 0.06 -6.99 4.73
N CYS A 91 -0.51 -8.06 4.19
CA CYS A 91 0.03 -9.40 4.28
C CYS A 91 0.92 -9.66 3.07
N VAL A 92 2.15 -10.10 3.32
CA VAL A 92 3.10 -10.51 2.27
C VAL A 92 3.47 -11.97 2.49
N PRO A 93 3.82 -12.73 1.43
CA PRO A 93 4.32 -14.08 1.57
C PRO A 93 5.51 -14.14 2.52
N SER A 94 5.59 -15.21 3.31
CA SER A 94 6.79 -15.49 4.09
C SER A 94 7.97 -15.76 3.16
N ALA A 95 9.20 -15.48 3.62
CA ALA A 95 10.41 -15.79 2.86
C ALA A 95 10.54 -17.28 2.50
N ALA A 96 9.95 -18.19 3.29
CA ALA A 96 9.91 -19.62 3.02
C ALA A 96 9.01 -19.97 1.82
N SER A 97 7.92 -19.22 1.61
CA SER A 97 6.99 -19.39 0.50
C SER A 97 7.41 -18.68 -0.81
N MET A 98 8.59 -18.03 -0.83
CA MET A 98 9.14 -17.40 -2.04
C MET A 98 10.18 -18.28 -2.76
N GLN A 99 10.41 -19.50 -2.25
CA GLN A 99 11.37 -20.49 -2.79
C GLN A 99 10.69 -21.70 -3.46
N GLU A 100 9.36 -21.72 -3.51
CA GLU A 100 8.57 -22.69 -4.30
C GLU A 100 8.14 -22.09 -5.65
#